data_AF-A0A8C5ZKL5-F1
#
_entry.id   AF-A0A8C5ZKL5-F1
#
_cell.length_a   1.000
_cell.length_b   1.000
_cell.length_c   1.000
_cell.angle_alpha   90.00
_cell.angle_beta   90.00
_cell.angle_gamma   90.00
#
_symmetry.space_group_name_H-M   'P 1'
#
loop_
_entity.id
_entity.type
_entity.pdbx_description
1 polymer ?
#
loop_
_entity_poly.entity_id
_entity_poly.type
_entity_poly.pdbx_seq_one_letter_code
_entity_poly.pdbx_strand_id
1 'polypeptide(L)'
;PDALDSLMLSFSSASDAQFHAVVGHLEDIVMNDKFHLLQRNFMKKYYQKFEDIEENKLVYTPIFNECITLVEKYTEEQLLEWILGFNMVLRH
;
A
#
# COMPACT_ATOMS: atom_id res chain seq x y z
N PRO A 1 19.82 28.19 -22.45
CA PRO A 1 20.01 26.74 -22.14
C PRO A 1 19.83 26.46 -20.64
N ASP A 2 20.42 27.29 -19.78
CA ASP A 2 20.49 27.06 -18.32
C ASP A 2 19.16 27.13 -17.54
N ALA A 3 18.19 27.94 -17.99
CA ALA A 3 16.93 28.11 -17.27
C ALA A 3 16.01 26.88 -17.36
N LEU A 4 16.05 26.14 -18.47
CA LEU A 4 15.24 24.93 -18.68
C LEU A 4 15.80 23.77 -17.84
N ASP A 5 17.13 23.60 -17.82
CA ASP A 5 17.79 22.57 -17.03
C ASP A 5 17.59 22.79 -15.53
N SER A 6 17.67 24.04 -15.05
CA SER A 6 17.39 24.37 -13.65
C SER A 6 15.92 24.11 -13.25
N LEU A 7 14.98 24.31 -14.17
CA LEU A 7 13.56 24.02 -13.97
C LEU A 7 13.32 22.51 -13.95
N MET A 8 13.99 21.76 -14.83
CA MET A 8 13.86 20.31 -14.89
C MET A 8 14.43 19.63 -13.63
N LEU A 9 15.54 20.15 -13.10
CA LEU A 9 16.12 19.73 -11.83
C LEU A 9 15.21 20.05 -10.63
N SER A 10 14.51 21.19 -10.66
CA SER A 10 13.57 21.53 -9.58
C SER A 10 12.30 20.66 -9.63
N PHE A 11 11.79 20.33 -10.81
CA PHE A 11 10.70 19.37 -10.96
C PHE A 11 11.09 17.96 -10.51
N SER A 12 12.28 17.49 -10.86
CA SER A 12 12.79 16.18 -10.40
C SER A 12 12.89 16.14 -8.89
N SER A 13 13.52 17.15 -8.27
CA SER A 13 13.67 17.19 -6.81
C SER A 13 12.34 17.33 -6.06
N ALA A 14 11.35 18.04 -6.62
CA ALA A 14 10.01 18.10 -6.06
C ALA A 14 9.27 16.74 -6.14
N SER A 15 9.41 16.03 -7.27
CA SER A 15 8.86 14.68 -7.44
C SER A 15 9.52 13.68 -6.49
N ASP A 16 10.85 13.74 -6.35
CA ASP A 16 11.61 12.86 -5.45
C ASP A 16 11.22 13.13 -3.99
N ALA A 17 11.08 14.40 -3.60
CA ALA A 17 10.61 14.76 -2.26
C ALA A 17 9.18 14.25 -1.98
N GLN A 18 8.28 14.35 -2.96
CA GLN A 18 6.93 13.81 -2.84
C GLN A 18 6.94 12.28 -2.71
N PHE A 19 7.75 11.59 -3.50
CA PHE A 19 7.90 10.14 -3.42
C PHE A 19 8.43 9.71 -2.05
N HIS A 20 9.51 10.35 -1.56
CA HIS A 20 10.06 10.08 -0.24
C HIS A 20 9.04 10.32 0.87
N ALA A 21 8.22 11.37 0.75
CA ALA A 21 7.17 11.63 1.73
C ALA A 21 6.09 10.54 1.72
N VAL A 22 5.65 10.06 0.55
CA VAL A 22 4.70 8.95 0.44
C VAL A 22 5.30 7.67 1.02
N VAL A 23 6.56 7.35 0.72
CA VAL A 23 7.25 6.17 1.28
C VAL A 23 7.32 6.24 2.80
N GLY A 24 7.67 7.39 3.38
CA GLY A 24 7.65 7.58 4.83
C GLY A 24 6.26 7.34 5.44
N HIS A 25 5.20 7.81 4.78
CA HIS A 25 3.83 7.55 5.24
C HIS A 25 3.44 6.07 5.13
N LEU A 26 3.89 5.37 4.09
CA LEU A 26 3.69 3.94 3.98
C LEU A 26 4.41 3.17 5.10
N GLU A 27 5.62 3.57 5.46
CA GLU A 27 6.35 3.01 6.60
C GLU A 27 5.56 3.21 7.91
N ASP A 28 5.06 4.43 8.15
CA ASP A 28 4.23 4.74 9.32
C ASP A 28 2.92 3.92 9.35
N ILE A 29 2.28 3.72 8.20
CA ILE A 29 1.07 2.89 8.07
C ILE A 29 1.37 1.44 8.43
N VAL A 30 2.46 0.86 7.90
CA VAL A 30 2.82 -0.55 8.11
C VAL A 30 3.24 -0.82 9.55
N MET A 31 3.88 0.16 10.22
CA MET A 31 4.23 0.06 11.65
C MET A 31 3.06 0.37 12.59
N ASN A 32 1.91 0.81 12.07
CA ASN A 32 0.77 1.22 12.89
C ASN A 32 0.04 0.01 13.50
N ASP A 33 -0.29 0.10 14.80
CA ASP A 33 -1.09 -0.90 15.50
C ASP A 33 -2.46 -1.17 14.86
N LYS A 34 -3.06 -0.17 14.22
CA LYS A 34 -4.33 -0.32 13.47
C LYS A 34 -4.16 -1.25 12.27
N PHE A 35 -3.06 -1.12 11.54
CA PHE A 35 -2.74 -2.00 10.42
C PHE A 35 -2.48 -3.44 10.90
N HIS A 36 -1.73 -3.59 11.99
CA HIS A 36 -1.54 -4.91 12.61
C HIS A 36 -2.84 -5.52 13.13
N LEU A 37 -3.77 -4.72 13.67
CA LEU A 37 -5.09 -5.18 14.07
C LEU A 37 -5.92 -5.63 12.87
N LEU A 38 -5.88 -4.89 11.76
CA LEU A 38 -6.54 -5.25 10.49
C LEU A 38 -6.03 -6.60 9.98
N GLN A 39 -4.70 -6.78 9.90
CA GLN A 39 -4.08 -8.03 9.50
C GLN A 39 -4.47 -9.19 10.42
N ARG A 40 -4.39 -9.00 11.76
CA ARG A 40 -4.78 -10.04 12.72
C ARG A 40 -6.25 -10.44 12.60
N ASN A 41 -7.14 -9.47 12.39
CA ASN A 41 -8.57 -9.74 12.21
C ASN A 41 -8.83 -10.52 10.91
N PHE A 42 -8.15 -10.16 9.83
CA PHE A 42 -8.19 -10.91 8.58
C PHE A 42 -7.67 -12.34 8.76
N MET A 43 -6.52 -12.53 9.40
CA MET A 43 -5.96 -13.85 9.68
C MET A 43 -6.91 -14.70 10.53
N LYS A 44 -7.54 -14.14 11.57
CA LYS A 44 -8.52 -14.85 12.41
C LYS A 44 -9.72 -15.37 11.61
N LYS A 45 -10.09 -14.73 10.50
CA LYS A 45 -11.18 -15.18 9.62
C LYS A 45 -10.80 -16.43 8.82
N TYR A 46 -9.53 -16.57 8.44
CA TYR A 46 -9.10 -17.58 7.47
C TYR A 46 -8.05 -18.58 7.98
N TYR A 47 -7.53 -18.43 9.20
CA TYR A 47 -6.42 -19.27 9.69
C TYR A 47 -6.69 -20.78 9.58
N GLN A 48 -7.94 -21.23 9.78
CA GLN A 48 -8.32 -22.64 9.67
C GLN A 48 -8.33 -23.18 8.24
N LYS A 49 -8.36 -22.30 7.23
CA LYS A 49 -8.32 -22.70 5.82
C LYS A 49 -6.89 -23.04 5.38
N PHE A 50 -5.90 -22.45 6.04
CA PHE A 50 -4.49 -22.68 5.74
C PHE A 50 -4.01 -23.98 6.40
N GLU A 51 -3.51 -24.88 5.57
CA GLU A 51 -2.85 -26.13 5.98
C GLU A 51 -1.38 -26.08 5.57
N ASP A 52 -0.53 -26.68 6.39
CA ASP A 52 0.91 -26.80 6.15
C ASP A 52 1.19 -27.99 5.21
N ILE A 53 0.80 -27.82 3.94
CA ILE A 53 0.98 -28.78 2.86
C ILE A 53 1.63 -28.08 1.66
N GLU A 54 2.33 -28.85 0.83
CA GLU A 54 3.06 -28.31 -0.33
C GLU A 54 2.12 -27.74 -1.41
N GLU A 55 0.92 -28.31 -1.56
CA GLU A 55 -0.04 -27.90 -2.58
C GLU A 55 -0.98 -26.78 -2.08
N ASN A 56 -1.05 -25.69 -2.85
CA ASN A 56 -1.99 -24.60 -2.57
C ASN A 56 -3.44 -25.01 -2.86
N LYS A 57 -4.32 -24.77 -1.90
CA LYS A 57 -5.76 -24.96 -2.10
C LYS A 57 -6.33 -23.89 -3.01
N LEU A 58 -7.29 -24.26 -3.85
CA LEU A 58 -8.01 -23.32 -4.74
C LEU A 58 -8.67 -22.15 -3.97
N VAL A 59 -9.03 -22.37 -2.70
CA VAL A 59 -9.60 -21.32 -1.84
C VAL A 59 -8.59 -20.24 -1.46
N TYR A 60 -7.29 -20.44 -1.65
CA TYR A 60 -6.28 -19.43 -1.32
C TYR A 60 -6.34 -18.25 -2.29
N THR A 61 -6.67 -18.45 -3.56
CA THR A 61 -6.78 -17.36 -4.56
C THR A 61 -7.82 -16.29 -4.15
N PRO A 62 -9.08 -16.63 -3.86
CA PRO A 62 -10.03 -15.61 -3.41
C PRO A 62 -9.65 -14.98 -2.06
N ILE A 63 -9.00 -15.73 -1.15
CA ILE A 63 -8.50 -15.18 0.12
C ILE A 63 -7.38 -14.17 -0.13
N PHE A 64 -6.44 -14.48 -1.03
CA PHE A 64 -5.36 -13.57 -1.41
C PHE A 64 -5.91 -12.28 -2.04
N ASN A 65 -6.86 -12.39 -2.97
CA ASN A 65 -7.50 -11.22 -3.58
C ASN A 65 -8.23 -10.33 -2.54
N GLU A 66 -8.89 -10.95 -1.56
CA GLU A 66 -9.51 -10.21 -0.44
C GLU A 66 -8.45 -9.50 0.41
N CYS A 67 -7.30 -10.16 0.67
CA CYS A 67 -6.18 -9.57 1.40
C CYS A 67 -5.62 -8.33 0.67
N ILE A 68 -5.37 -8.45 -0.63
CA ILE A 68 -4.89 -7.35 -1.48
C ILE A 68 -5.89 -6.19 -1.44
N THR A 69 -7.16 -6.46 -1.72
CA THR A 69 -8.21 -5.43 -1.70
C THR A 69 -8.32 -4.74 -0.34
N LEU A 70 -8.21 -5.50 0.75
CA LEU A 70 -8.29 -4.96 2.11
C LEU A 70 -7.11 -4.04 2.43
N VAL A 71 -5.89 -4.46 2.09
CA VAL A 71 -4.66 -3.69 2.35
C VAL A 71 -4.61 -2.45 1.45
N GLU A 72 -4.90 -2.59 0.17
CA GLU A 72 -4.93 -1.48 -0.79
C GLU A 72 -5.93 -0.41 -0.36
N LYS A 73 -7.17 -0.81 -0.08
CA LYS A 73 -8.21 0.11 0.37
C LYS A 73 -7.83 0.83 1.66
N TYR A 74 -7.33 0.10 2.66
CA TYR A 74 -6.90 0.72 3.91
C TYR A 74 -5.75 1.72 3.68
N THR A 75 -4.77 1.35 2.86
CA THR A 75 -3.61 2.20 2.57
C THR A 75 -4.03 3.45 1.80
N GLU A 76 -4.93 3.32 0.82
CA GLU A 76 -5.48 4.45 0.08
C GLU A 76 -6.27 5.40 0.99
N GLU A 77 -7.13 4.87 1.87
CA GLU A 77 -7.85 5.67 2.87
C GLU A 77 -6.89 6.45 3.78
N GLN A 78 -5.84 5.80 4.28
CA GLN A 78 -4.84 6.46 5.12
C GLN A 78 -4.03 7.54 4.36
N LEU A 79 -3.71 7.31 3.08
CA LEU A 79 -2.99 8.29 2.26
C LEU A 79 -3.88 9.45 1.82
N LEU A 80 -5.17 9.22 1.59
CA LEU A 80 -6.17 10.26 1.27
C LEU A 80 -6.38 11.25 2.43
N GLU A 81 -6.28 10.78 3.67
CA GLU A 81 -6.32 11.66 4.86
C GLU A 81 -5.14 12.65 4.87
N TRP A 82 -4.00 12.27 4.28
CA TRP A 82 -2.78 13.08 4.27
C TRP A 82 -2.60 13.89 2.98
N ILE A 83 -2.95 13.32 1.82
CA ILE A 83 -2.81 13.91 0.50
C ILE A 83 -4.19 14.05 -0.14
N LEU A 84 -4.71 15.27 -0.16
CA LEU A 84 -5.96 15.57 -0.84
C LEU A 84 -5.88 15.20 -2.32
N GLY A 85 -6.80 14.33 -2.77
CA GLY A 85 -6.88 13.89 -4.15
C GLY A 85 -5.84 12.84 -4.55
N PHE A 86 -5.18 12.18 -3.58
CA PHE A 86 -4.38 11.00 -3.86
C PHE A 86 -5.23 9.92 -4.53
N ASN A 87 -4.65 9.24 -5.52
CA ASN A 87 -5.30 8.12 -6.17
C ASN A 87 -4.28 7.01 -6.34
N MET A 88 -4.55 5.87 -5.72
CA MET A 88 -3.70 4.69 -5.82
C MET A 88 -4.05 3.92 -7.09
N VAL A 89 -3.97 4.55 -8.29
CA VAL A 89 -4.24 3.85 -9.56
C VAL A 89 -3.25 2.70 -9.72
N LEU A 90 -3.65 1.51 -9.28
CA LEU A 90 -3.01 0.26 -9.61
C LEU A 90 -3.38 -0.07 -11.05
N ARG A 91 -2.39 -0.03 -11.95
CA ARG A 91 -2.55 -0.64 -13.27
C ARG A 91 -2.69 -2.15 -13.06
N HIS A 92 -3.91 -2.66 -13.22
CA HIS A 92 -4.18 -4.07 -13.46
C HIS A 92 -3.62 -4.52 -14.80
#